data_AF-A0A074Y293-F1
#
_entry.id   AF-A0A074Y293-F1
#
_cell.length_a   1.000
_cell.length_b   1.000
_cell.length_c   1.000
_cell.angle_alpha   90.00
_cell.angle_beta   90.00
_cell.angle_gamma   90.00
#
_symmetry.space_group_name_H-M   'P 1'
#
loop_
_entity.id
_entity.type
_entity.pdbx_description
1 polymer ?
#
loop_
_entity_poly.entity_id
_entity_poly.type
_entity_poly.pdbx_seq_one_letter_code
_entity_poly.pdbx_strand_id
1 'polypeptide(L)'
;MGSGSSKPQGSPYVFAADSPVSFSPSVVDSLQNSPETDSTRQRNLDLQIQQRVTAELERIREEEAKRLAQYTSTLTPTSDDSSDSSSPSSSDSPSIKDKISSALTPSSSQNKDRSNDSVSKEVAELRSKLERRKNLDKTDVAVEKAKEGLVQCLRLNDRRPLDCWEQVETFKAEVAKLEAKFVDRALR
;
A
#
# COMPACT_ATOMS: atom_id res chain seq x y z
N MET A 1 -22.32 32.00 48.58
CA MET A 1 -22.59 32.66 47.29
C MET A 1 -21.30 32.62 46.49
N GLY A 2 -21.26 31.97 45.33
CA GLY A 2 -20.02 31.84 44.55
C GLY A 2 -20.16 30.87 43.38
N SER A 3 -21.13 31.12 42.50
CA SER A 3 -21.39 30.33 41.29
C SER A 3 -20.93 31.15 40.08
N GLY A 4 -19.67 31.01 39.69
CA GLY A 4 -19.14 31.61 38.45
C GLY A 4 -19.36 30.64 37.28
N SER A 5 -20.25 30.99 36.35
CA SER A 5 -20.51 30.21 35.13
C SER A 5 -19.37 30.35 34.12
N SER A 6 -18.76 29.24 33.70
CA SER A 6 -17.81 29.20 32.58
C SER A 6 -18.59 28.97 31.27
N LYS A 7 -18.68 29.99 30.41
CA LYS A 7 -19.16 29.86 29.03
C LYS A 7 -17.96 30.02 28.10
N PRO A 8 -17.64 29.08 27.20
CA PRO A 8 -16.76 29.37 26.08
C PRO A 8 -17.59 30.10 25.02
N GLN A 9 -17.63 31.44 25.08
CA GLN A 9 -18.11 32.27 23.99
C GLN A 9 -16.87 32.70 23.20
N GLY A 10 -16.48 31.89 22.23
CA GLY A 10 -15.38 32.20 21.31
C GLY A 10 -15.81 31.85 19.90
N SER A 11 -16.11 32.86 19.09
CA SER A 11 -16.12 32.72 17.62
C SER A 11 -14.76 32.18 17.18
N PRO A 12 -14.69 31.37 16.10
CA PRO A 12 -13.41 30.87 15.60
C PRO A 12 -12.47 32.05 15.34
N TYR A 13 -11.31 32.02 15.98
CA TYR A 13 -10.26 33.02 15.77
C TYR A 13 -9.71 32.82 14.36
N VAL A 14 -10.16 33.66 13.43
CA VAL A 14 -9.63 33.70 12.05
C VAL A 14 -8.36 34.54 12.10
N PHE A 15 -7.20 33.89 11.96
CA PHE A 15 -5.93 34.58 11.73
C PHE A 15 -5.99 35.23 10.33
N ALA A 16 -6.36 36.50 10.26
CA ALA A 16 -6.10 37.31 9.09
C ALA A 16 -4.63 37.73 9.14
N ALA A 17 -3.85 37.41 8.10
CA ALA A 17 -2.49 37.90 7.99
C ALA A 17 -2.53 39.43 7.89
N ASP A 18 -1.97 40.12 8.87
CA ASP A 18 -1.93 41.59 8.98
C ASP A 18 -0.94 42.24 7.97
N SER A 19 -0.33 41.44 7.09
CA SER A 19 0.55 41.90 6.02
C SER A 19 -0.15 41.75 4.66
N PRO A 20 -0.15 42.77 3.79
CA PRO A 20 -0.70 42.64 2.45
C PRO A 20 0.07 41.54 1.70
N VAL A 21 -0.63 40.49 1.31
CA VAL A 21 -0.09 39.40 0.49
C VAL A 21 0.22 40.01 -0.88
N SER A 22 1.49 40.37 -1.09
CA SER A 22 1.99 40.86 -2.37
C SER A 22 2.56 39.68 -3.15
N PHE A 23 1.94 39.37 -4.28
CA PHE A 23 2.48 38.39 -5.23
C PHE A 23 3.50 39.09 -6.13
N SER A 24 4.53 38.37 -6.57
CA SER A 24 5.46 38.92 -7.56
C SER A 24 4.73 39.17 -8.88
N PRO A 25 5.06 40.25 -9.62
CA PRO A 25 4.44 40.56 -10.92
C PRO A 25 4.54 39.39 -11.90
N SER A 26 5.63 38.63 -11.86
CA SER A 26 5.84 37.44 -12.68
C SER A 26 4.86 36.30 -12.38
N VAL A 27 4.44 36.15 -11.12
CA VAL A 27 3.45 35.14 -10.73
C VAL A 27 2.06 35.61 -11.14
N VAL A 28 1.76 36.90 -10.98
CA VAL A 28 0.48 37.47 -11.42
C VAL A 28 0.34 37.39 -12.94
N ASP A 29 1.38 37.74 -13.71
CA ASP A 29 1.39 37.60 -15.18
C ASP A 29 1.28 36.14 -15.62
N SER A 30 1.95 35.22 -14.91
CA SER A 30 1.81 33.79 -15.18
C SER A 30 0.40 33.28 -14.88
N LEU A 31 -0.25 33.75 -13.80
CA LEU A 31 -1.62 33.38 -13.48
C LEU A 31 -2.65 34.01 -14.43
N GLN A 32 -2.41 35.25 -14.88
CA GLN A 32 -3.30 35.97 -15.81
C GLN A 32 -3.19 35.46 -17.25
N ASN A 33 -1.99 35.06 -17.68
CA ASN A 33 -1.74 34.61 -19.04
C ASN A 33 -1.72 33.08 -19.19
N SER A 34 -1.85 32.31 -18.10
CA SER A 34 -1.91 30.85 -18.15
C SER A 34 -3.32 30.39 -18.51
N PRO A 35 -3.54 29.79 -19.70
CA PRO A 35 -4.78 29.07 -19.99
C PRO A 35 -4.84 27.70 -19.28
N GLU A 36 -3.77 27.31 -18.58
CA GLU A 36 -3.67 26.03 -17.88
C GLU A 36 -4.61 26.02 -16.66
N THR A 37 -5.64 25.19 -16.72
CA THR A 37 -6.54 24.91 -15.59
C THR A 37 -5.80 24.04 -14.56
N ASP A 38 -6.24 24.04 -13.30
CA ASP A 38 -5.67 23.18 -12.25
C ASP A 38 -5.50 21.71 -12.69
N SER A 39 -6.43 21.19 -13.49
CA SER A 39 -6.36 19.84 -14.06
C SER A 39 -5.20 19.62 -15.04
N THR A 40 -4.80 20.61 -15.83
CA THR A 40 -3.67 20.48 -16.75
C THR A 40 -2.34 20.60 -16.01
N ARG A 41 -2.29 21.45 -14.97
CA ARG A 41 -1.14 21.52 -14.05
C ARG A 41 -0.90 20.20 -13.33
N GLN A 42 -1.95 19.60 -12.78
CA GLN A 42 -1.87 18.29 -12.11
C GLN A 42 -1.35 17.20 -13.06
N ARG A 43 -1.89 17.13 -14.29
CA ARG A 43 -1.42 16.16 -15.30
C ARG A 43 0.05 16.34 -15.68
N ASN A 44 0.50 17.58 -15.86
CA ASN A 44 1.91 17.86 -16.17
C ASN A 44 2.85 17.44 -15.04
N LEU A 45 2.44 17.68 -13.78
CA LEU A 45 3.18 17.21 -12.62
C LEU A 45 3.22 15.68 -12.55
N ASP A 46 2.08 15.01 -12.77
CA ASP A 46 2.00 13.55 -12.79
C ASP A 46 2.92 12.96 -13.86
N LEU A 47 2.95 13.53 -15.06
CA LEU A 47 3.85 13.11 -16.13
C LEU A 47 5.32 13.29 -15.74
N GLN A 48 5.67 14.41 -15.11
CA GLN A 48 7.03 14.64 -14.64
C GLN A 48 7.44 13.64 -13.54
N ILE A 49 6.51 13.31 -12.63
CA ILE A 49 6.72 12.30 -11.59
C ILE A 49 6.94 10.94 -12.24
N GLN A 50 6.10 10.54 -13.20
CA GLN A 50 6.25 9.29 -13.93
C GLN A 50 7.62 9.19 -14.59
N GLN A 51 8.07 10.23 -15.30
CA GLN A 51 9.38 10.26 -15.95
C GLN A 51 10.54 10.10 -14.96
N ARG A 52 10.47 10.75 -13.78
CA ARG A 52 11.50 10.59 -12.74
C ARG A 52 11.50 9.19 -12.17
N VAL A 53 10.32 8.65 -11.85
CA VAL A 53 10.19 7.30 -11.30
C VAL A 53 10.72 6.26 -12.30
N THR A 54 10.40 6.40 -13.59
CA THR A 54 10.92 5.47 -14.61
C THR A 54 12.43 5.55 -14.73
N ALA A 55 13.00 6.76 -14.73
CA ALA A 55 14.45 6.95 -14.79
C ALA A 55 15.16 6.34 -13.56
N GLU A 56 14.60 6.51 -12.35
CA GLU A 56 15.15 5.91 -11.13
C GLU A 56 15.03 4.37 -11.14
N LEU A 57 13.90 3.83 -11.64
CA LEU A 57 13.74 2.38 -11.78
C LEU A 57 14.73 1.78 -12.78
N GLU A 58 14.97 2.46 -13.90
CA GLU A 58 15.99 2.03 -14.89
C GLU A 58 17.38 2.06 -14.29
N ARG A 59 17.72 3.13 -13.57
CA ARG A 59 18.99 3.25 -12.85
C ARG A 59 19.20 2.09 -11.86
N ILE A 60 18.20 1.80 -11.03
CA ILE A 60 18.26 0.70 -10.05
C ILE A 60 18.44 -0.65 -10.76
N ARG A 61 17.70 -0.90 -11.85
CA ARG A 61 17.83 -2.13 -12.64
C ARG A 61 19.24 -2.32 -13.20
N GLU A 62 19.86 -1.26 -13.71
CA GLU A 62 21.24 -1.34 -14.20
C GLU A 62 22.26 -1.59 -13.07
N GLU A 63 22.09 -0.91 -11.93
CA GLU A 63 22.95 -1.12 -10.76
C GLU A 63 22.84 -2.56 -10.24
N GLU A 64 21.63 -3.09 -10.15
CA GLU A 64 21.38 -4.49 -9.78
C GLU A 64 21.96 -5.47 -10.80
N ALA A 65 21.77 -5.22 -12.11
CA ALA A 65 22.32 -6.07 -13.17
C ALA A 65 23.86 -6.10 -13.13
N LYS A 66 24.51 -4.95 -12.94
CA LYS A 66 25.97 -4.86 -12.77
C LYS A 66 26.43 -5.62 -11.54
N ARG A 67 25.71 -5.48 -10.42
CA ARG A 67 26.03 -6.20 -9.17
C ARG A 67 25.89 -7.71 -9.33
N LEU A 68 24.84 -8.17 -10.02
CA LEU A 68 24.66 -9.59 -10.36
C LEU A 68 25.76 -10.09 -11.29
N ALA A 69 26.17 -9.31 -12.30
CA ALA A 69 27.29 -9.66 -13.18
C ALA A 69 28.63 -9.78 -12.40
N GLN A 70 28.87 -8.88 -11.45
CA GLN A 70 30.03 -8.97 -10.56
C GLN A 70 29.98 -10.23 -9.69
N TYR A 71 28.86 -10.48 -9.02
CA TYR A 71 28.71 -11.68 -8.18
C TYR A 71 28.85 -12.96 -8.99
N THR A 72 28.21 -13.04 -10.16
CA THR A 72 28.34 -14.21 -11.05
C THR A 72 29.79 -14.41 -11.46
N SER A 73 30.51 -13.38 -11.91
CA SER A 73 31.94 -13.47 -12.22
C SER A 73 32.79 -13.93 -11.04
N THR A 74 32.51 -13.49 -9.81
CA THR A 74 33.23 -13.96 -8.61
C THR A 74 32.89 -15.40 -8.22
N LEU A 75 31.65 -15.83 -8.47
CA LEU A 75 31.15 -17.17 -8.11
C LEU A 75 31.51 -18.24 -9.15
N THR A 76 31.78 -17.85 -10.40
CA THR A 76 32.25 -18.73 -11.47
C THR A 76 33.76 -18.56 -11.68
N PRO A 77 34.63 -19.17 -10.86
CA PRO A 77 35.99 -19.41 -11.30
C PRO A 77 35.91 -20.45 -12.42
N THR A 78 36.31 -20.06 -13.63
CA THR A 78 36.62 -20.93 -14.79
C THR A 78 35.47 -21.85 -15.27
N SER A 79 34.75 -21.44 -16.31
CA SER A 79 33.96 -22.37 -17.17
C SER A 79 33.74 -21.76 -18.55
N ASP A 80 34.83 -21.50 -19.27
CA ASP A 80 34.85 -21.43 -20.72
C ASP A 80 36.02 -22.31 -21.18
N ASP A 81 35.82 -23.63 -21.20
CA ASP A 81 36.09 -24.46 -22.38
C ASP A 81 35.47 -25.85 -22.17
N SER A 82 34.57 -26.21 -23.07
CA SER A 82 34.04 -27.57 -23.14
C SER A 82 35.00 -28.41 -23.97
N SER A 83 35.93 -29.09 -23.31
CA SER A 83 36.61 -30.25 -23.90
C SER A 83 36.87 -31.31 -22.84
N ASP A 84 36.07 -32.37 -22.91
CA ASP A 84 36.42 -33.77 -22.70
C ASP A 84 37.69 -34.05 -21.86
N SER A 85 37.54 -34.43 -20.58
CA SER A 85 38.48 -35.34 -19.92
C SER A 85 38.03 -35.76 -18.52
N SER A 86 38.17 -37.06 -18.32
CA SER A 86 37.97 -37.89 -17.13
C SER A 86 38.60 -37.34 -15.84
N SER A 87 37.96 -37.66 -14.71
CA SER A 87 38.44 -37.47 -13.33
C SER A 87 39.87 -38.01 -13.09
N PRO A 88 40.59 -37.55 -12.03
CA PRO A 88 40.47 -38.20 -10.72
C PRO A 88 40.61 -37.31 -9.46
N SER A 89 40.15 -37.89 -8.35
CA SER A 89 40.05 -37.44 -6.96
C SER A 89 41.31 -36.87 -6.30
N SER A 90 41.15 -35.99 -5.27
CA SER A 90 41.61 -36.23 -3.87
C SER A 90 41.52 -34.99 -2.96
N SER A 91 41.42 -35.26 -1.65
CA SER A 91 41.63 -34.40 -0.46
C SER A 91 40.46 -33.53 0.08
N ASP A 92 39.77 -34.13 1.05
CA ASP A 92 39.46 -33.61 2.38
C ASP A 92 39.16 -32.11 2.54
N SER A 93 37.91 -31.75 2.28
CA SER A 93 37.17 -30.70 3.01
C SER A 93 35.69 -30.84 2.66
N PRO A 94 34.74 -30.80 3.62
CA PRO A 94 33.33 -30.91 3.31
C PRO A 94 32.93 -29.66 2.52
N SER A 95 32.91 -29.81 1.20
CA SER A 95 32.68 -28.72 0.29
C SER A 95 31.23 -28.30 0.42
N ILE A 96 30.96 -27.02 0.28
CA ILE A 96 29.61 -26.44 0.30
C ILE A 96 28.70 -27.17 -0.70
N LYS A 97 29.27 -27.78 -1.75
CA LYS A 97 28.61 -28.70 -2.69
C LYS A 97 27.91 -29.89 -2.02
N ASP A 98 28.44 -30.45 -0.93
CA ASP A 98 27.79 -31.53 -0.17
C ASP A 98 26.62 -31.00 0.66
N LYS A 99 26.72 -29.77 1.19
CA LYS A 99 25.60 -29.10 1.89
C LYS A 99 24.49 -28.71 0.93
N ILE A 100 24.84 -28.26 -0.27
CA ILE A 100 23.89 -27.91 -1.33
C ILE A 100 23.27 -29.18 -1.92
N SER A 101 24.05 -30.26 -2.10
CA SER A 101 23.53 -31.56 -2.52
C SER A 101 22.65 -32.19 -1.44
N SER A 102 22.96 -31.98 -0.15
CA SER A 102 22.09 -32.40 0.97
C SER A 102 20.80 -31.56 1.05
N ALA A 103 20.80 -30.31 0.57
CA ALA A 103 19.63 -29.45 0.47
C ALA A 103 18.79 -29.68 -0.81
N LEU A 104 19.41 -30.16 -1.90
CA LEU A 104 18.76 -30.42 -3.19
C LEU A 104 18.34 -31.88 -3.37
N THR A 105 18.94 -32.81 -2.61
CA THR A 105 18.39 -34.16 -2.48
C THR A 105 17.25 -34.11 -1.47
N PRO A 106 16.03 -34.58 -1.81
CA PRO A 106 14.97 -34.75 -0.83
C PRO A 106 15.38 -35.93 0.05
N SER A 107 16.25 -35.64 1.01
CA SER A 107 16.64 -36.57 2.05
C SER A 107 15.35 -37.08 2.68
N SER A 108 15.13 -38.39 2.60
CA SER A 108 14.04 -39.15 3.21
C SER A 108 13.84 -38.90 4.72
N SER A 109 14.64 -38.02 5.31
CA SER A 109 14.64 -37.61 6.70
C SER A 109 13.92 -36.28 6.97
N GLN A 110 13.67 -35.42 5.97
CA GLN A 110 12.86 -34.19 6.16
C GLN A 110 11.36 -34.39 5.90
N ASN A 111 10.98 -35.50 5.27
CA ASN A 111 9.56 -35.86 5.07
C ASN A 111 8.89 -36.38 6.34
N LYS A 112 9.64 -36.68 7.41
CA LYS A 112 9.07 -37.19 8.66
C LYS A 112 8.43 -36.08 9.52
N ASP A 113 8.86 -34.84 9.33
CA ASP A 113 8.35 -33.68 10.09
C ASP A 113 7.28 -32.87 9.34
N ARG A 114 7.04 -33.15 8.05
CA ARG A 114 5.84 -32.72 7.31
C ARG A 114 4.75 -33.79 7.31
N SER A 115 4.54 -34.41 8.46
CA SER A 115 3.41 -35.31 8.64
C SER A 115 2.09 -34.54 8.48
N ASN A 116 1.03 -35.22 8.04
CA ASN A 116 -0.30 -34.60 7.92
C ASN A 116 -0.74 -33.91 9.24
N ASP A 117 -0.24 -34.41 10.37
CA ASP A 117 -0.49 -33.90 11.71
C ASP A 117 0.29 -32.60 12.05
N SER A 118 1.50 -32.39 11.50
CA SER A 118 2.18 -31.09 11.65
C SER A 118 1.53 -30.02 10.79
N VAL A 119 1.12 -30.36 9.57
CA VAL A 119 0.39 -29.45 8.68
C VAL A 119 -0.98 -29.07 9.27
N SER A 120 -1.71 -30.03 9.86
CA SER A 120 -3.00 -29.74 10.50
C SER A 120 -2.85 -28.81 11.71
N LYS A 121 -1.79 -28.99 12.51
CA LYS A 121 -1.43 -28.11 13.64
C LYS A 121 -1.07 -26.70 13.18
N GLU A 122 -0.24 -26.56 12.14
CA GLU A 122 0.11 -25.26 11.57
C GLU A 122 -1.11 -24.54 10.98
N VAL A 123 -1.99 -25.26 10.27
CA VAL A 123 -3.25 -24.72 9.74
C VAL A 123 -4.18 -24.27 10.86
N ALA A 124 -4.30 -25.04 11.94
CA ALA A 124 -5.08 -24.66 13.11
C ALA A 124 -4.50 -23.42 13.80
N GLU A 125 -3.18 -23.33 13.92
CA GLU A 125 -2.51 -22.17 14.49
C GLU A 125 -2.70 -20.93 13.62
N LEU A 126 -2.55 -21.05 12.31
CA LEU A 126 -2.79 -19.98 11.33
C LEU A 126 -4.24 -19.51 11.34
N ARG A 127 -5.21 -20.43 11.40
CA ARG A 127 -6.64 -20.09 11.58
C ARG A 127 -6.86 -19.35 12.89
N SER A 128 -6.27 -19.80 13.99
CA SER A 128 -6.38 -19.09 15.28
C SER A 128 -5.71 -17.71 15.24
N LYS A 129 -4.61 -17.55 14.49
CA LYS A 129 -3.93 -16.26 14.27
C LYS A 129 -4.76 -15.34 13.38
N LEU A 130 -5.49 -15.89 12.40
CA LEU A 130 -6.44 -15.18 11.55
C LEU A 130 -7.69 -14.74 12.32
N GLU A 131 -8.22 -15.59 13.19
CA GLU A 131 -9.35 -15.25 14.07
C GLU A 131 -8.96 -14.22 15.13
N ARG A 132 -7.73 -14.32 15.67
CA ARG A 132 -7.14 -13.30 16.54
C ARG A 132 -6.92 -11.98 15.80
N ARG A 133 -6.57 -12.02 14.52
CA ARG A 133 -6.64 -10.88 13.59
C ARG A 133 -8.08 -10.66 13.16
N LYS A 134 -8.94 -10.43 14.15
CA LYS A 134 -10.35 -10.08 14.04
C LYS A 134 -10.59 -9.34 12.74
N ASN A 135 -11.36 -9.96 11.84
CA ASN A 135 -11.75 -9.44 10.52
C ASN A 135 -11.84 -7.92 10.56
N LEU A 136 -10.94 -7.26 9.83
CA LEU A 136 -10.92 -5.81 9.65
C LEU A 136 -12.32 -5.38 9.23
N ASP A 137 -12.98 -4.66 10.14
CA ASP A 137 -14.27 -3.99 10.02
C ASP A 137 -15.24 -4.66 9.03
N LYS A 138 -16.03 -5.63 9.52
CA LYS A 138 -17.38 -5.75 8.98
C LYS A 138 -18.02 -4.37 9.13
N THR A 139 -18.31 -3.73 8.00
CA THR A 139 -18.96 -2.44 7.96
C THR A 139 -20.22 -2.48 8.83
N ASP A 140 -20.48 -1.39 9.54
CA ASP A 140 -21.63 -1.33 10.46
C ASP A 140 -22.91 -1.66 9.68
N VAL A 141 -23.76 -2.50 10.27
CA VAL A 141 -24.99 -3.03 9.63
C VAL A 141 -25.91 -1.87 9.19
N ALA A 142 -25.84 -0.73 9.90
CA ALA A 142 -26.55 0.49 9.53
C ALA A 142 -26.12 1.06 8.17
N VAL A 143 -24.81 1.05 7.87
CA VAL A 143 -24.27 1.55 6.60
C VAL A 143 -24.56 0.58 5.45
N GLU A 144 -24.53 -0.72 5.71
CA GLU A 144 -24.92 -1.72 4.71
C GLU A 144 -26.40 -1.56 4.32
N LYS A 145 -27.28 -1.38 5.31
CA LYS A 145 -28.71 -1.12 5.07
C LYS A 145 -28.96 0.18 4.30
N ALA A 146 -28.26 1.27 4.65
CA ALA A 146 -28.38 2.55 3.95
C ALA A 146 -27.87 2.46 2.50
N LYS A 147 -26.77 1.72 2.28
CA LYS A 147 -26.23 1.42 0.95
C LYS A 147 -27.23 0.63 0.12
N GLU A 148 -27.84 -0.42 0.68
CA GLU A 148 -28.85 -1.23 -0.01
C GLU A 148 -30.06 -0.39 -0.40
N GLY A 149 -30.56 0.47 0.49
CA GLY A 149 -31.67 1.38 0.20
C GLY A 149 -31.36 2.38 -0.92
N LEU A 150 -30.16 2.95 -0.93
CA LEU A 150 -29.71 3.82 -2.01
C LEU A 150 -29.60 3.08 -3.35
N VAL A 151 -28.97 1.90 -3.34
CA VAL A 151 -28.82 1.08 -4.54
C VAL A 151 -30.18 0.63 -5.07
N GLN A 152 -31.12 0.30 -4.18
CA GLN A 152 -32.48 -0.07 -4.57
C GLN A 152 -33.23 1.11 -5.20
N CYS A 153 -33.13 2.32 -4.63
CA CYS A 153 -33.72 3.50 -5.23
C CYS A 153 -33.11 3.82 -6.61
N LEU A 154 -31.78 3.75 -6.73
CA LEU A 154 -31.10 4.02 -7.99
C LEU A 154 -31.46 3.00 -9.08
N ARG A 155 -31.61 1.73 -8.72
CA ARG A 155 -32.09 0.67 -9.65
C ARG A 155 -33.53 0.87 -10.11
N LEU A 156 -34.39 1.40 -9.24
CA LEU A 156 -35.77 1.73 -9.62
C LEU A 156 -35.83 2.98 -10.49
N ASN A 157 -34.91 3.93 -10.27
CA ASN A 157 -34.85 5.23 -10.93
C ASN A 157 -33.57 5.40 -11.78
N ASP A 158 -33.23 4.42 -12.63
CA ASP A 158 -31.98 4.39 -13.42
C ASP A 158 -31.79 5.62 -14.33
N ARG A 159 -32.89 6.26 -14.74
CA ARG A 159 -32.89 7.46 -15.61
C ARG A 159 -33.10 8.76 -14.84
N ARG A 160 -33.39 8.69 -13.53
CA ARG A 160 -33.70 9.85 -12.67
C ARG A 160 -33.03 9.70 -11.30
N PRO A 161 -31.69 9.74 -11.24
CA PRO A 161 -30.97 9.56 -9.98
C PRO A 161 -31.23 10.69 -8.97
N LEU A 162 -31.73 11.85 -9.40
CA LEU A 162 -32.08 12.96 -8.51
C LEU A 162 -33.27 12.66 -7.59
N ASP A 163 -34.14 11.70 -7.94
CA ASP A 163 -35.29 11.33 -7.12
C ASP A 163 -34.87 10.57 -5.84
N CYS A 164 -33.62 10.09 -5.78
CA CYS A 164 -33.05 9.32 -4.67
C CYS A 164 -32.23 10.14 -3.66
N TRP A 165 -32.45 11.46 -3.60
CA TRP A 165 -31.65 12.38 -2.77
C TRP A 165 -31.74 12.06 -1.27
N GLU A 166 -32.90 11.65 -0.76
CA GLU A 166 -33.09 11.28 0.65
C GLU A 166 -32.26 10.05 1.03
N GLN A 167 -32.20 9.05 0.16
CA GLN A 167 -31.37 7.85 0.36
C GLN A 167 -29.87 8.17 0.29
N VAL A 168 -29.49 9.18 -0.50
CA VAL A 168 -28.10 9.68 -0.54
C VAL A 168 -27.76 10.40 0.76
N GLU A 169 -28.64 11.24 1.30
CA GLU A 169 -28.42 11.95 2.55
C GLU A 169 -28.32 11.00 3.75
N THR A 170 -29.20 10.02 3.83
CA THR A 170 -29.17 8.99 4.89
C THR A 170 -27.89 8.16 4.82
N PHE A 171 -27.45 7.75 3.62
CA PHE A 171 -26.17 7.06 3.46
C PHE A 171 -24.98 7.94 3.89
N LYS A 172 -24.94 9.21 3.46
CA LYS A 172 -23.90 10.16 3.88
C LYS A 172 -23.85 10.35 5.38
N ALA A 173 -25.00 10.44 6.04
CA ALA A 173 -25.08 10.59 7.49
C ALA A 173 -24.51 9.36 8.23
N GLU A 174 -24.82 8.15 7.78
CA GLU A 174 -24.27 6.93 8.40
C GLU A 174 -22.78 6.75 8.13
N VAL A 175 -22.30 7.11 6.93
CA VAL A 175 -20.86 7.13 6.61
C VAL A 175 -20.12 8.14 7.48
N ALA A 176 -20.63 9.36 7.63
CA ALA A 176 -20.02 10.39 8.47
C ALA A 176 -19.89 9.94 9.95
N LYS A 177 -20.87 9.18 10.47
CA LYS A 177 -20.77 8.58 11.81
C LYS A 177 -19.66 7.53 11.90
N LEU A 178 -19.46 6.72 10.86
CA LEU A 178 -18.36 5.75 10.83
C LEU A 178 -17.00 6.43 10.70
N GLU A 179 -16.90 7.45 9.85
CA GLU A 179 -15.68 8.24 9.70
C GLU A 179 -15.31 8.93 11.00
N ALA A 180 -16.27 9.54 11.70
CA ALA A 180 -16.04 10.14 13.02
C ALA A 180 -15.51 9.11 14.03
N LYS A 181 -16.16 7.93 14.14
CA LYS A 181 -15.68 6.84 15.02
C LYS A 181 -14.28 6.34 14.62
N PHE A 182 -13.97 6.29 13.33
CA PHE A 182 -12.67 5.87 12.83
C PHE A 182 -11.58 6.89 13.18
N VAL A 183 -11.86 8.18 12.95
CA VAL A 183 -10.95 9.29 13.31
C VAL A 183 -10.71 9.33 14.81
N ASP A 184 -11.76 9.20 15.63
CA ASP A 184 -11.65 9.13 17.09
C ASP A 184 -10.80 7.95 17.57
N ARG A 185 -10.85 6.81 16.86
CA ARG A 185 -9.99 5.65 17.14
C ARG A 185 -8.56 5.88 16.66
N ALA A 186 -8.36 6.53 15.53
CA ALA A 186 -7.05 6.77 14.95
C ALA A 186 -6.26 7.88 15.67
N LEU A 187 -6.96 8.82 16.32
CA LEU A 187 -6.36 9.90 17.11
C LEU A 187 -6.06 9.53 18.57
N ARG A 188 -6.55 8.37 19.05
CA ARG A 188 -6.30 7.84 20.41
C ARG A 188 -5.18 6.80 20.37
#